data_AF-A0A2E0T395-F1
#
_entry.id   AF-A0A2E0T395-F1
#
_cell.length_a   1.000
_cell.length_b   1.000
_cell.length_c   1.000
_cell.angle_alpha   90.00
_cell.angle_beta   90.00
_cell.angle_gamma   90.00
#
_symmetry.space_group_name_H-M   'P 1'
#
loop_
_entity.id
_entity.type
_entity.pdbx_description
1 polymer ?
#
loop_
_entity_poly.entity_id
_entity_poly.type
_entity_poly.pdbx_seq_one_letter_code
_entity_poly.pdbx_strand_id
1 'polypeptide(L)'
;MTNSFKGNPPREVPGRWGLAGEVGTVSALLVTARKRCGPTDVLCAHRYASVKNCSRDMCHHSDASRWPSATGSRPRTVPGGACRTVPRGSARMLAAMSNRSGRQVGVFGGTFDPPHVGHLAIALEVRHTLALDEVWFVVAGDPWQKSEERSITPAAIRLAMVEAAVAGAPGVQVSTMEIDRDGPTYTADTLTDLTAAHPNDTFHLIIGSDAAAGLDTWHQPDVVAALARVVVVDRGGRQGGRPPEGWRFTLTDVPVLEVSSSDLRRRVAEGAPIRGLVAADVADLIDSHELYRELS
;
A
#
# COMPACT_ATOMS: atom_id res chain seq x y z
N MET A 1 -5.43 -20.41 -51.50
CA MET A 1 -6.46 -19.64 -52.23
C MET A 1 -7.81 -20.30 -51.99
N THR A 2 -8.76 -19.54 -51.44
CA THR A 2 -10.25 -19.70 -51.42
C THR A 2 -10.84 -21.06 -51.00
N ASN A 3 -11.39 -21.22 -49.79
CA ASN A 3 -12.68 -20.74 -49.25
C ASN A 3 -13.88 -21.65 -49.58
N SER A 4 -14.50 -22.22 -48.54
CA SER A 4 -15.93 -22.57 -48.46
C SER A 4 -16.26 -23.15 -47.08
N PHE A 5 -17.07 -22.46 -46.28
CA PHE A 5 -18.26 -23.05 -45.65
C PHE A 5 -19.25 -21.95 -45.27
N LYS A 6 -20.51 -22.26 -45.56
CA LYS A 6 -21.70 -21.40 -45.49
C LYS A 6 -22.31 -21.39 -44.08
N GLY A 7 -22.94 -20.27 -43.72
CA GLY A 7 -23.94 -20.20 -42.64
C GLY A 7 -24.53 -18.80 -42.56
N ASN A 8 -25.72 -18.61 -43.12
CA ASN A 8 -26.47 -17.34 -43.16
C ASN A 8 -27.37 -17.23 -41.91
N PRO A 9 -27.57 -16.04 -41.29
CA PRO A 9 -28.43 -15.87 -40.13
C PRO A 9 -29.89 -15.53 -40.54
N PRO A 10 -30.90 -15.76 -39.69
CA PRO A 10 -32.24 -15.23 -39.90
C PRO A 10 -32.41 -13.80 -39.33
N ARG A 11 -33.16 -12.97 -40.08
CA ARG A 11 -33.58 -11.60 -39.77
C ARG A 11 -35.00 -11.57 -39.16
N GLU A 12 -35.18 -10.67 -38.18
CA GLU A 12 -36.33 -9.78 -37.82
C GLU A 12 -37.76 -10.37 -37.71
N VAL A 13 -38.75 -9.85 -36.94
CA VAL A 13 -39.17 -8.48 -36.57
C VAL A 13 -40.15 -8.54 -35.32
N PRO A 14 -40.87 -7.49 -34.84
CA PRO A 14 -40.94 -7.14 -33.42
C PRO A 14 -42.36 -7.20 -32.78
N GLY A 15 -42.43 -7.08 -31.43
CA GLY A 15 -43.68 -6.97 -30.67
C GLY A 15 -43.73 -5.71 -29.81
N ARG A 16 -44.76 -4.90 -30.03
CA ARG A 16 -45.07 -3.60 -29.38
C ARG A 16 -45.96 -3.82 -28.13
N TRP A 17 -46.40 -2.71 -27.52
CA TRP A 17 -47.33 -2.51 -26.37
C TRP A 17 -46.65 -2.54 -25.00
N GLY A 18 -46.74 -1.55 -24.10
CA GLY A 18 -47.48 -0.30 -24.05
C GLY A 18 -47.79 0.07 -22.59
N LEU A 19 -47.67 1.37 -22.27
CA LEU A 19 -48.37 2.13 -21.21
C LEU A 19 -47.87 2.06 -19.74
N ALA A 20 -47.42 3.23 -19.29
CA ALA A 20 -47.93 4.06 -18.17
C ALA A 20 -47.96 3.52 -16.73
N GLY A 21 -47.56 4.39 -15.79
CA GLY A 21 -47.73 4.25 -14.34
C GLY A 21 -46.47 4.72 -13.61
N GLU A 22 -46.29 6.03 -13.43
CA GLU A 22 -46.67 6.77 -12.21
C GLU A 22 -45.50 6.94 -11.23
N VAL A 23 -45.35 8.21 -10.86
CA VAL A 23 -44.47 8.82 -9.88
C VAL A 23 -44.68 8.21 -8.49
N GLY A 24 -43.60 7.71 -7.89
CA GLY A 24 -43.56 7.25 -6.49
C GLY A 24 -42.41 7.93 -5.75
N THR A 25 -42.71 9.10 -5.17
CA THR A 25 -41.82 9.82 -4.26
C THR A 25 -41.66 9.00 -2.98
N VAL A 26 -40.47 8.45 -2.72
CA VAL A 26 -40.16 7.81 -1.44
C VAL A 26 -39.63 8.89 -0.48
N SER A 27 -40.52 9.36 0.40
CA SER A 27 -40.18 10.14 1.58
C SER A 27 -39.30 9.31 2.51
N ALA A 28 -38.02 9.67 2.63
CA ALA A 28 -37.15 9.16 3.69
C ALA A 28 -37.54 9.85 5.01
N LEU A 29 -38.14 9.06 5.91
CA LEU A 29 -38.44 9.45 7.28
C LEU A 29 -37.12 9.73 8.02
N LEU A 30 -36.90 10.98 8.43
CA LEU A 30 -35.88 11.33 9.41
C LEU A 30 -36.21 10.67 10.76
N VAL A 31 -35.50 9.61 11.11
CA VAL A 31 -35.44 9.13 12.49
C VAL A 31 -34.37 9.94 13.21
N THR A 32 -34.79 10.98 13.93
CA THR A 32 -33.94 11.69 14.88
C THR A 32 -33.70 10.80 16.10
N ALA A 33 -32.56 10.12 16.15
CA ALA A 33 -32.09 9.46 17.37
C ALA A 33 -31.59 10.51 18.37
N ARG A 34 -32.42 10.83 19.37
CA ARG A 34 -32.01 11.60 20.55
C ARG A 34 -31.05 10.76 21.39
N LYS A 35 -29.74 11.02 21.31
CA LYS A 35 -28.78 10.57 22.33
C LYS A 35 -29.02 11.35 23.62
N ARG A 36 -29.43 10.65 24.69
CA ARG A 36 -29.35 11.15 26.06
C ARG A 36 -27.90 10.99 26.53
N CYS A 37 -27.19 12.09 26.70
CA CYS A 37 -25.91 12.13 27.42
C CYS A 37 -26.19 12.17 28.92
N GLY A 38 -25.60 11.24 29.67
CA GLY A 38 -25.47 11.27 31.13
C GLY A 38 -24.01 11.53 31.52
N PRO A 39 -23.75 12.11 32.70
CA PRO A 39 -22.53 12.86 32.96
C PRO A 39 -21.42 11.97 33.53
N THR A 40 -20.27 11.94 32.85
CA THR A 40 -18.94 11.79 33.48
C THR A 40 -17.91 12.40 32.53
N ASP A 41 -17.75 13.72 32.65
CA ASP A 41 -16.66 14.47 32.04
C ASP A 41 -15.35 14.17 32.77
N VAL A 42 -14.34 13.65 32.05
CA VAL A 42 -12.97 14.16 32.17
C VAL A 42 -12.39 14.26 30.77
N LEU A 43 -12.40 15.49 30.26
CA LEU A 43 -11.57 15.98 29.16
C LEU A 43 -10.08 15.71 29.45
N CYS A 44 -9.36 15.20 28.47
CA CYS A 44 -7.95 15.57 28.33
C CYS A 44 -7.59 15.66 26.84
N ALA A 45 -7.73 16.88 26.32
CA ALA A 45 -7.20 17.28 25.04
C ALA A 45 -5.72 17.69 25.18
N HIS A 46 -4.92 17.26 24.21
CA HIS A 46 -3.74 17.91 23.64
C HIS A 46 -2.68 18.53 24.57
N ARG A 47 -1.45 18.00 24.47
CA ARG A 47 -0.22 18.78 24.23
C ARG A 47 0.95 17.85 23.87
N TYR A 48 1.33 17.85 22.59
CA TYR A 48 2.67 17.44 22.17
C TYR A 48 3.65 18.54 22.57
N ALA A 49 4.41 18.33 23.64
CA ALA A 49 5.49 19.22 24.04
C ALA A 49 6.81 18.71 23.46
N SER A 50 7.44 19.59 22.68
CA SER A 50 8.79 19.47 22.13
C SER A 50 9.82 19.19 23.23
N VAL A 51 10.56 18.08 23.11
CA VAL A 51 11.73 17.82 23.97
C VAL A 51 12.92 18.56 23.36
N LYS A 52 13.22 19.74 23.89
CA LYS A 52 14.54 20.39 23.80
C LYS A 52 15.23 20.30 25.16
N ASN A 53 16.49 19.86 25.14
CA ASN A 53 17.53 19.99 26.16
C ASN A 53 17.17 19.68 27.61
N CYS A 54 17.64 18.52 28.11
CA CYS A 54 17.90 18.33 29.52
C CYS A 54 19.41 18.48 29.76
N SER A 55 19.83 19.66 30.20
CA SER A 55 21.15 19.88 30.78
C SER A 55 21.18 19.29 32.19
N ARG A 56 22.28 18.59 32.51
CA ARG A 56 22.68 18.22 33.87
C ARG A 56 22.46 19.39 34.82
N ASP A 57 21.80 19.15 35.93
CA ASP A 57 22.29 19.51 37.27
C ASP A 57 21.34 18.98 38.37
N MET A 58 21.94 18.76 39.54
CA MET A 58 21.33 18.44 40.84
C MET A 58 21.03 16.96 41.14
N CYS A 59 22.10 16.28 41.56
CA CYS A 59 22.04 15.29 42.63
C CYS A 59 21.83 16.01 43.97
N HIS A 60 20.87 15.57 44.81
CA HIS A 60 21.07 15.45 46.26
C HIS A 60 19.94 14.65 46.94
N HIS A 61 20.35 13.93 48.00
CA HIS A 61 19.60 13.21 49.04
C HIS A 61 19.14 11.79 48.66
N SER A 62 19.93 10.75 48.96
CA SER A 62 20.16 10.10 50.26
C SER A 62 19.02 9.16 50.65
N ASP A 63 19.17 7.87 50.34
CA ASP A 63 19.10 6.86 51.39
C ASP A 63 19.88 5.61 51.00
N ALA A 64 20.82 5.24 51.86
CA ALA A 64 21.69 4.10 51.69
C ALA A 64 21.40 3.13 52.83
N SER A 65 20.81 1.98 52.51
CA SER A 65 21.14 0.76 53.23
C SER A 65 20.72 -0.47 52.45
N ARG A 66 21.65 -1.45 52.44
CA ARG A 66 21.41 -2.90 52.36
C ARG A 66 21.68 -3.60 51.03
N TRP A 67 22.95 -3.73 50.66
CA TRP A 67 23.46 -4.90 49.92
C TRP A 67 24.84 -5.34 50.46
N PRO A 68 25.14 -6.65 50.54
CA PRO A 68 26.37 -7.15 51.16
C PRO A 68 27.59 -7.02 50.25
N SER A 69 28.74 -6.87 50.89
CA SER A 69 30.09 -6.74 50.35
C SER A 69 30.52 -7.93 49.50
N ALA A 70 30.87 -7.66 48.24
CA ALA A 70 31.74 -8.51 47.43
C ALA A 70 33.11 -7.84 47.26
N THR A 71 34.15 -8.63 47.50
CA THR A 71 35.56 -8.31 47.59
C THR A 71 36.19 -7.81 46.29
N GLY A 72 36.92 -6.70 46.41
CA GLY A 72 38.17 -6.36 45.73
C GLY A 72 38.39 -6.78 44.27
N SER A 73 38.22 -5.83 43.35
CA SER A 73 39.19 -5.64 42.25
C SER A 73 39.16 -4.17 41.80
N ARG A 74 40.34 -3.59 41.60
CA ARG A 74 40.52 -2.18 41.18
C ARG A 74 39.91 -1.96 39.78
N PRO A 75 39.18 -0.86 39.50
CA PRO A 75 38.76 -0.56 38.15
C PRO A 75 39.99 -0.13 37.32
N ARG A 76 40.25 -0.84 36.22
CA ARG A 76 41.17 -0.38 35.17
C ARG A 76 40.57 0.86 34.53
N THR A 77 41.33 1.95 34.53
CA THR A 77 41.07 3.14 33.70
C THR A 77 41.06 2.75 32.23
N VAL A 78 39.90 2.88 31.57
CA VAL A 78 39.79 2.79 30.11
C VAL A 78 40.14 4.17 29.53
N PRO A 79 41.07 4.30 28.57
CA PRO A 79 41.36 5.58 27.95
C PRO A 79 40.13 6.08 27.20
N GLY A 80 39.82 7.39 27.35
CA GLY A 80 38.71 8.05 26.69
C GLY A 80 38.74 7.85 25.18
N GLY A 81 37.79 7.05 24.67
CA GLY A 81 37.51 6.94 23.25
C GLY A 81 36.91 8.24 22.75
N ALA A 82 37.59 8.89 21.81
CA ALA A 82 37.10 10.07 21.13
C ALA A 82 35.69 9.81 20.57
N CYS A 83 34.75 10.68 20.94
CA CYS A 83 33.42 10.73 20.34
C CYS A 83 33.59 11.03 18.85
N ARG A 84 33.50 10.00 18.00
CA ARG A 84 33.47 10.18 16.54
C ARG A 84 32.16 10.88 16.21
N THR A 85 32.25 12.15 15.86
CA THR A 85 31.13 12.89 15.27
C THR A 85 30.69 12.16 14.01
N VAL A 86 29.43 11.69 14.00
CA VAL A 86 28.76 11.18 12.80
C VAL A 86 28.76 12.31 11.75
N PRO A 87 29.18 12.07 10.49
CA PRO A 87 29.18 13.13 9.49
C PRO A 87 27.73 13.58 9.24
N ARG A 88 27.52 14.91 9.22
CA ARG A 88 26.25 15.54 8.86
C ARG A 88 25.91 15.27 7.38
N GLY A 89 25.35 14.09 7.09
CA GLY A 89 24.87 13.72 5.75
C GLY A 89 23.54 14.39 5.35
N SER A 90 22.80 14.94 6.31
CA SER A 90 21.45 15.48 6.10
C SER A 90 21.41 16.77 5.28
N ALA A 91 22.42 17.63 5.36
CA ALA A 91 22.41 18.93 4.67
C ALA A 91 22.59 18.81 3.15
N ARG A 92 23.37 17.84 2.66
CA ARG A 92 23.56 17.59 1.22
C ARG A 92 22.34 16.94 0.58
N MET A 93 21.63 16.07 1.31
CA MET A 93 20.42 15.42 0.85
C MET A 93 19.25 16.42 0.74
N LEU A 94 19.08 17.30 1.74
CA LEU A 94 18.11 18.40 1.70
C LEU A 94 18.40 19.39 0.56
N ALA A 95 19.67 19.68 0.28
CA ALA A 95 20.05 20.56 -0.83
C ALA A 95 19.82 19.92 -2.22
N ALA A 96 19.99 18.59 -2.35
CA ALA A 96 19.72 17.87 -3.60
C ALA A 96 18.22 17.70 -3.88
N MET A 97 17.37 17.68 -2.85
CA MET A 97 15.90 17.67 -2.99
C MET A 97 15.34 19.01 -3.49
N SER A 98 16.08 20.10 -3.29
CA SER A 98 15.57 21.47 -3.50
C SER A 98 15.66 21.99 -4.95
N ASN A 99 16.07 21.17 -5.92
CA ASN A 99 16.22 21.57 -7.34
C ASN A 99 15.55 20.62 -8.35
N ARG A 100 14.60 19.77 -7.91
CA ARG A 100 13.78 18.97 -8.84
C ARG A 100 12.51 19.75 -9.17
N SER A 101 12.15 19.81 -10.46
CA SER A 101 10.95 20.51 -10.93
C SER A 101 9.64 19.78 -10.61
N GLY A 102 9.69 18.52 -10.18
CA GLY A 102 8.53 17.76 -9.73
C GLY A 102 8.87 16.60 -8.80
N ARG A 103 7.83 15.94 -8.29
CA ARG A 103 7.91 14.89 -7.25
C ARG A 103 8.47 13.59 -7.83
N GLN A 104 9.05 12.76 -6.95
CA GLN A 104 9.35 11.37 -7.22
C GLN A 104 8.24 10.52 -6.58
N VAL A 105 7.43 9.88 -7.41
CA VAL A 105 6.24 9.15 -6.97
C VAL A 105 6.40 7.67 -7.29
N GLY A 106 6.30 6.82 -6.28
CA GLY A 106 6.21 5.37 -6.46
C GLY A 106 4.79 4.97 -6.84
N VAL A 107 4.63 4.16 -7.87
CA VAL A 107 3.35 3.59 -8.30
C VAL A 107 3.37 2.12 -7.93
N PHE A 108 2.55 1.73 -6.95
CA PHE A 108 2.46 0.36 -6.48
C PHE A 108 1.08 -0.21 -6.79
N GLY A 109 0.97 -0.84 -7.97
CA GLY A 109 -0.27 -1.43 -8.45
C GLY A 109 -0.53 -2.81 -7.84
N GLY A 110 -1.79 -3.12 -7.59
CA GLY A 110 -2.16 -4.44 -7.08
C GLY A 110 -3.66 -4.67 -6.98
N THR A 111 -4.04 -5.94 -6.93
CA THR A 111 -5.43 -6.33 -6.64
C THR A 111 -5.79 -6.01 -5.17
N PHE A 112 -4.84 -6.22 -4.25
CA PHE A 112 -5.01 -6.02 -2.80
C PHE A 112 -6.26 -6.73 -2.24
N ASP A 113 -6.27 -8.06 -2.30
CA ASP A 113 -7.46 -8.86 -1.98
C ASP A 113 -7.16 -10.02 -1.01
N PRO A 114 -6.87 -9.73 0.28
CA PRO A 114 -6.80 -8.41 0.90
C PRO A 114 -5.38 -7.79 0.88
N PRO A 115 -5.21 -6.48 1.17
CA PRO A 115 -3.91 -5.91 1.51
C PRO A 115 -3.38 -6.52 2.82
N HIS A 116 -2.07 -6.43 3.03
CA HIS A 116 -1.39 -7.07 4.17
C HIS A 116 -0.08 -6.36 4.52
N VAL A 117 0.50 -6.68 5.68
CA VAL A 117 1.72 -6.02 6.20
C VAL A 117 2.89 -6.05 5.22
N GLY A 118 3.01 -7.11 4.42
CA GLY A 118 3.99 -7.17 3.33
C GLY A 118 3.88 -6.02 2.31
N HIS A 119 2.68 -5.63 1.90
CA HIS A 119 2.49 -4.54 0.95
C HIS A 119 2.92 -3.19 1.56
N LEU A 120 2.52 -2.93 2.81
CA LEU A 120 2.88 -1.69 3.50
C LEU A 120 4.40 -1.61 3.74
N ALA A 121 5.03 -2.72 4.14
CA ALA A 121 6.48 -2.78 4.33
C ALA A 121 7.24 -2.44 3.04
N ILE A 122 6.81 -3.00 1.90
CA ILE A 122 7.40 -2.67 0.59
C ILE A 122 7.27 -1.18 0.28
N ALA A 123 6.07 -0.60 0.42
CA ALA A 123 5.86 0.80 0.09
C ALA A 123 6.70 1.74 0.96
N LEU A 124 6.77 1.47 2.27
CA LEU A 124 7.56 2.28 3.21
C LEU A 124 9.06 2.15 2.93
N GLU A 125 9.55 0.94 2.68
CA GLU A 125 10.97 0.68 2.43
C GLU A 125 11.43 1.29 1.10
N VAL A 126 10.67 1.08 0.02
CA VAL A 126 10.98 1.67 -1.29
C VAL A 126 10.94 3.19 -1.22
N ARG A 127 9.93 3.76 -0.55
CA ARG A 127 9.84 5.21 -0.34
C ARG A 127 11.08 5.75 0.37
N HIS A 128 11.49 5.08 1.45
CA HIS A 128 12.64 5.48 2.24
C HIS A 128 13.95 5.36 1.43
N THR A 129 14.20 4.18 0.87
CA THR A 129 15.46 3.83 0.20
C THR A 129 15.70 4.67 -1.05
N LEU A 130 14.66 4.98 -1.82
CA LEU A 130 14.77 5.80 -3.04
C LEU A 130 14.51 7.29 -2.80
N ALA A 131 14.27 7.70 -1.55
CA ALA A 131 13.89 9.07 -1.18
C ALA A 131 12.74 9.60 -2.06
N LEU A 132 11.70 8.78 -2.23
CA LEU A 132 10.48 9.17 -2.92
C LEU A 132 9.69 10.13 -2.04
N ASP A 133 9.02 11.09 -2.66
CA ASP A 133 8.15 12.02 -1.97
C ASP A 133 6.91 11.26 -1.47
N GLU A 134 6.31 10.46 -2.36
CA GLU A 134 5.09 9.69 -2.12
C GLU A 134 5.15 8.29 -2.75
N VAL A 135 4.37 7.34 -2.22
CA VAL A 135 4.04 6.06 -2.86
C VAL A 135 2.53 5.93 -2.95
N TRP A 136 2.02 5.68 -4.14
CA TRP A 136 0.61 5.56 -4.44
C TRP A 136 0.25 4.10 -4.65
N PHE A 137 -0.64 3.59 -3.79
CA PHE A 137 -1.30 2.31 -3.97
C PHE A 137 -2.38 2.48 -5.04
N VAL A 138 -2.16 1.90 -6.21
CA VAL A 138 -3.14 1.92 -7.29
C VAL A 138 -3.93 0.61 -7.23
N VAL A 139 -5.19 0.73 -6.81
CA VAL A 139 -6.06 -0.43 -6.63
C VAL A 139 -6.68 -0.80 -7.97
N ALA A 140 -6.37 -2.01 -8.46
CA ALA A 140 -6.91 -2.47 -9.74
C ALA A 140 -8.43 -2.40 -9.77
N GLY A 141 -9.03 -1.79 -10.79
CA GLY A 141 -10.48 -1.73 -11.00
C GLY A 141 -11.04 -3.10 -11.36
N ASP A 142 -10.72 -3.55 -12.58
CA ASP A 142 -11.02 -4.89 -13.09
C ASP A 142 -9.73 -5.72 -13.23
N PRO A 143 -9.42 -6.59 -12.25
CA PRO A 143 -8.28 -7.51 -12.32
C PRO A 143 -8.63 -8.73 -13.17
N TRP A 144 -8.91 -8.51 -14.46
CA TRP A 144 -9.39 -9.51 -15.42
C TRP A 144 -8.53 -10.80 -15.48
N GLN A 145 -7.22 -10.68 -15.24
CA GLN A 145 -6.30 -11.84 -15.20
C GLN A 145 -6.61 -12.83 -14.07
N LYS A 146 -7.35 -12.40 -13.04
CA LYS A 146 -7.67 -13.22 -11.85
C LYS A 146 -9.16 -13.53 -11.73
N SER A 147 -10.01 -12.85 -12.50
CA SER A 147 -11.46 -13.01 -12.41
C SER A 147 -11.96 -14.33 -12.99
N GLU A 148 -11.19 -14.95 -13.90
CA GLU A 148 -11.50 -16.28 -14.44
C GLU A 148 -11.16 -17.42 -13.46
N GLU A 149 -10.20 -17.20 -12.55
CA GLU A 149 -9.73 -18.23 -11.61
C GLU A 149 -10.57 -18.28 -10.33
N ARG A 150 -11.09 -17.13 -9.88
CA ARG A 150 -11.88 -17.04 -8.65
C ARG A 150 -12.75 -15.79 -8.60
N SER A 151 -13.69 -15.77 -7.65
CA SER A 151 -14.37 -14.54 -7.26
C SER A 151 -13.39 -13.55 -6.65
N ILE A 152 -13.41 -12.30 -7.13
CA ILE A 152 -12.61 -11.19 -6.61
C ILE A 152 -13.52 -10.28 -5.79
N THR A 153 -13.05 -9.85 -4.62
CA THR A 153 -13.78 -8.89 -3.79
C THR A 153 -14.07 -7.60 -4.58
N PRO A 154 -15.28 -7.03 -4.50
CA PRO A 154 -15.63 -5.79 -5.19
C PRO A 154 -14.58 -4.67 -4.99
N ALA A 155 -14.31 -3.90 -6.05
CA ALA A 155 -13.26 -2.87 -6.04
C ALA A 155 -13.42 -1.86 -4.91
N ALA A 156 -14.65 -1.43 -4.61
CA ALA A 156 -14.94 -0.51 -3.50
C ALA A 156 -14.55 -1.07 -2.12
N ILE A 157 -14.75 -2.37 -1.88
CA ILE A 157 -14.36 -3.01 -0.62
C ILE A 157 -12.83 -3.17 -0.55
N ARG A 158 -12.19 -3.53 -1.67
CA ARG A 158 -10.72 -3.57 -1.75
C ARG A 158 -10.09 -2.20 -1.52
N LEU A 159 -10.68 -1.14 -2.08
CA LEU A 159 -10.28 0.24 -1.83
C LEU A 159 -10.36 0.58 -0.33
N ALA A 160 -11.49 0.31 0.31
CA ALA A 160 -11.67 0.54 1.74
C ALA A 160 -10.63 -0.22 2.59
N MET A 161 -10.33 -1.48 2.24
CA MET A 161 -9.26 -2.23 2.90
C MET A 161 -7.88 -1.60 2.68
N VAL A 162 -7.58 -1.07 1.50
CA VAL A 162 -6.29 -0.43 1.21
C VAL A 162 -6.15 0.89 1.97
N GLU A 163 -7.21 1.71 1.99
CA GLU A 163 -7.27 2.94 2.79
C GLU A 163 -7.02 2.66 4.27
N ALA A 164 -7.68 1.63 4.82
CA ALA A 164 -7.46 1.16 6.18
C ALA A 164 -6.02 0.65 6.40
N ALA A 165 -5.45 -0.06 5.43
CA ALA A 165 -4.09 -0.61 5.53
C ALA A 165 -3.00 0.48 5.57
N VAL A 166 -3.20 1.59 4.88
CA VAL A 166 -2.22 2.69 4.79
C VAL A 166 -2.55 3.86 5.74
N ALA A 167 -3.62 3.75 6.52
CA ALA A 167 -4.02 4.78 7.47
C ALA A 167 -2.86 5.09 8.44
N GLY A 168 -2.42 6.35 8.45
CA GLY A 168 -1.32 6.80 9.31
C GLY A 168 0.08 6.52 8.77
N ALA A 169 0.24 6.01 7.56
CA ALA A 169 1.54 5.83 6.90
C ALA A 169 1.97 7.11 6.15
N PRO A 170 2.94 7.90 6.65
CA PRO A 170 3.28 9.18 6.05
C PRO A 170 3.86 9.04 4.64
N GLY A 171 3.33 9.81 3.69
CA GLY A 171 3.76 9.78 2.30
C GLY A 171 3.34 8.51 1.54
N VAL A 172 2.37 7.76 2.07
CA VAL A 172 1.67 6.71 1.32
C VAL A 172 0.27 7.22 1.00
N GLN A 173 -0.18 7.08 -0.24
CA GLN A 173 -1.49 7.51 -0.72
C GLN A 173 -2.20 6.35 -1.42
N VAL A 174 -3.52 6.47 -1.59
CA VAL A 174 -4.34 5.52 -2.35
C VAL A 174 -4.88 6.23 -3.59
N SER A 175 -4.85 5.55 -4.73
CA SER A 175 -5.39 6.07 -5.99
C SER A 175 -6.56 5.21 -6.45
N THR A 176 -7.66 5.88 -6.78
CA THR A 176 -8.88 5.28 -7.35
C THR A 176 -8.86 5.24 -8.87
N MET A 177 -7.80 5.73 -9.53
CA MET A 177 -7.83 5.99 -10.98
C MET A 177 -8.15 4.77 -11.84
N GLU A 178 -7.76 3.57 -11.40
CA GLU A 178 -8.06 2.32 -12.12
C GLU A 178 -9.48 1.82 -11.82
N ILE A 179 -10.05 2.17 -10.66
CA ILE A 179 -11.45 1.87 -10.29
C ILE A 179 -12.42 2.78 -11.05
N ASP A 180 -12.04 4.05 -11.23
CA ASP A 180 -12.85 5.06 -11.92
C ASP A 180 -12.85 4.88 -13.45
N ARG A 181 -11.99 4.00 -13.96
CA ARG A 181 -11.87 3.68 -15.39
C ARG A 181 -12.74 2.47 -15.75
N ASP A 182 -13.49 2.59 -16.83
CA ASP A 182 -14.23 1.46 -17.39
C ASP A 182 -13.29 0.46 -18.09
N GLY A 183 -13.58 -0.84 -17.93
CA GLY A 183 -12.90 -1.91 -18.66
C GLY A 183 -11.63 -2.46 -17.99
N PRO A 184 -10.87 -3.31 -18.71
CA PRO A 184 -9.68 -3.95 -18.17
C PRO A 184 -8.61 -2.91 -17.84
N THR A 185 -7.90 -3.16 -16.75
CA THR A 185 -6.86 -2.26 -16.27
C THR A 185 -5.47 -2.70 -16.75
N TYR A 186 -4.74 -1.79 -17.41
CA TYR A 186 -3.36 -1.99 -17.85
C TYR A 186 -2.41 -0.92 -17.30
N THR A 187 -1.21 -1.33 -16.88
CA THR A 187 -0.20 -0.42 -16.32
C THR A 187 0.23 0.67 -17.30
N ALA A 188 0.26 0.39 -18.61
CA ALA A 188 0.59 1.38 -19.64
C ALA A 188 -0.40 2.55 -19.64
N ASP A 189 -1.70 2.26 -19.53
CA ASP A 189 -2.76 3.27 -19.49
C ASP A 189 -2.68 4.08 -18.19
N THR A 190 -2.44 3.40 -17.08
CA THR A 190 -2.23 4.03 -15.76
C THR A 190 -1.05 5.00 -15.77
N LEU A 191 0.10 4.61 -16.32
CA LEU A 191 1.26 5.49 -16.41
C LEU A 191 1.05 6.65 -17.39
N THR A 192 0.30 6.42 -18.47
CA THR A 192 -0.06 7.46 -19.44
C THR A 192 -0.92 8.54 -18.78
N ASP A 193 -1.97 8.15 -18.07
CA ASP A 193 -2.87 9.07 -17.37
C ASP A 193 -2.14 9.82 -16.25
N LEU A 194 -1.30 9.13 -15.48
CA LEU A 194 -0.46 9.75 -14.44
C LEU A 194 0.49 10.79 -15.02
N THR A 195 1.15 10.49 -16.14
CA THR A 195 2.08 11.42 -16.80
C THR A 195 1.35 12.62 -17.38
N ALA A 196 0.15 12.42 -17.94
CA ALA A 196 -0.68 13.50 -18.46
C ALA A 196 -1.18 14.43 -17.33
N ALA A 197 -1.60 13.87 -16.19
CA ALA A 197 -2.08 14.62 -15.04
C ALA A 197 -0.96 15.32 -14.26
N HIS A 198 0.25 14.75 -14.25
CA HIS A 198 1.40 15.24 -13.48
C HIS A 198 2.68 15.31 -14.34
N PRO A 199 2.74 16.22 -15.34
CA PRO A 199 3.80 16.22 -16.36
C PRO A 199 5.21 16.54 -15.82
N ASN A 200 5.32 17.07 -14.60
CA ASN A 200 6.60 17.37 -13.96
C ASN A 200 7.08 16.25 -13.03
N ASP A 201 6.19 15.32 -12.66
CA ASP A 201 6.51 14.25 -11.71
C ASP A 201 7.26 13.11 -12.42
N THR A 202 8.08 12.37 -11.68
CA THR A 202 8.74 11.16 -12.16
C THR A 202 8.14 9.95 -11.48
N PHE A 203 7.68 9.00 -12.27
CA PHE A 203 7.05 7.78 -11.77
C PHE A 203 8.03 6.60 -11.67
N HIS A 204 7.95 5.90 -10.54
CA HIS A 204 8.71 4.69 -10.24
C HIS A 204 7.74 3.52 -10.09
N LEU A 205 7.72 2.61 -11.05
CA LEU A 205 6.81 1.46 -11.02
C LEU A 205 7.39 0.38 -10.08
N ILE A 206 6.72 0.15 -8.95
CA ILE A 206 7.14 -0.82 -7.93
C ILE A 206 6.50 -2.17 -8.24
N ILE A 207 7.33 -3.20 -8.45
CA ILE A 207 6.89 -4.56 -8.75
C ILE A 207 7.72 -5.60 -8.01
N GLY A 208 7.12 -6.76 -7.76
CA GLY A 208 7.84 -7.93 -7.28
C GLY A 208 8.75 -8.52 -8.35
N SER A 209 9.80 -9.21 -7.91
CA SER A 209 10.75 -9.90 -8.79
C SER A 209 10.13 -11.03 -9.64
N ASP A 210 8.97 -11.55 -9.24
CA ASP A 210 8.17 -12.51 -10.01
C ASP A 210 7.54 -11.87 -11.25
N ALA A 211 6.95 -10.68 -11.10
CA ALA A 211 6.36 -9.93 -12.20
C ALA A 211 7.41 -9.33 -13.14
N ALA A 212 8.57 -8.93 -12.61
CA ALA A 212 9.64 -8.29 -13.36
C ALA A 212 10.14 -9.14 -14.54
N ALA A 213 10.23 -10.46 -14.39
CA ALA A 213 10.69 -11.38 -15.44
C ALA A 213 9.86 -11.32 -16.74
N GLY A 214 8.57 -11.01 -16.62
CA GLY A 214 7.59 -11.05 -17.70
C GLY A 214 7.20 -9.68 -18.24
N LEU A 215 7.96 -8.62 -17.96
CA LEU A 215 7.57 -7.25 -18.35
C LEU A 215 7.32 -7.08 -19.85
N ASP A 216 8.06 -7.78 -20.72
CA ASP A 216 7.84 -7.72 -22.18
C ASP A 216 6.51 -8.33 -22.63
N THR A 217 5.85 -9.13 -21.78
CA THR A 217 4.54 -9.71 -22.09
C THR A 217 3.38 -8.81 -21.67
N TRP A 218 3.67 -7.67 -21.04
CA TRP A 218 2.63 -6.74 -20.61
C TRP A 218 2.00 -6.01 -21.79
N HIS A 219 0.81 -5.44 -21.58
CA HIS A 219 0.19 -4.60 -22.59
C HIS A 219 1.02 -3.34 -22.82
N GLN A 220 1.47 -3.12 -24.06
CA GLN A 220 2.31 -1.98 -24.46
C GLN A 220 3.57 -1.80 -23.57
N PRO A 221 4.50 -2.77 -23.57
CA PRO A 221 5.65 -2.76 -22.68
C PRO A 221 6.58 -1.57 -22.94
N ASP A 222 6.72 -1.15 -24.19
CA ASP A 222 7.53 0.02 -24.59
C ASP A 222 7.02 1.32 -23.95
N VAL A 223 5.70 1.47 -23.79
CA VAL A 223 5.08 2.62 -23.13
C VAL A 223 5.45 2.62 -21.64
N VAL A 224 5.35 1.47 -20.99
CA VAL A 224 5.75 1.32 -19.58
C VAL A 224 7.24 1.64 -19.38
N ALA A 225 8.11 1.13 -20.26
CA ALA A 225 9.56 1.39 -20.20
C ALA A 225 9.92 2.88 -20.44
N ALA A 226 9.13 3.57 -21.25
CA ALA A 226 9.30 5.00 -21.53
C ALA A 226 8.85 5.88 -20.35
N LEU A 227 7.71 5.55 -19.72
CA LEU A 227 7.03 6.41 -18.75
C LEU A 227 7.43 6.17 -17.30
N ALA A 228 8.02 5.02 -16.95
CA ALA A 228 8.41 4.73 -15.57
C ALA A 228 9.83 4.18 -15.44
N ARG A 229 10.42 4.42 -14.26
CA ARG A 229 11.59 3.67 -13.80
C ARG A 229 11.10 2.44 -13.04
N VAL A 230 11.56 1.25 -13.40
CA VAL A 230 11.13 0.04 -12.72
C VAL A 230 11.88 -0.11 -11.40
N VAL A 231 11.16 -0.39 -10.32
CA VAL A 231 11.72 -0.74 -9.02
C VAL A 231 11.33 -2.18 -8.72
N VAL A 232 12.32 -3.06 -8.76
CA VAL A 232 12.13 -4.49 -8.54
C VAL A 232 12.44 -4.80 -7.08
N VAL A 233 11.45 -5.33 -6.39
CA VAL A 233 11.53 -5.73 -4.99
C VAL A 233 11.88 -7.21 -4.91
N ASP A 234 13.03 -7.51 -4.32
CA ASP A 234 13.46 -8.88 -4.04
C ASP A 234 12.93 -9.32 -2.66
N ARG A 235 12.20 -10.43 -2.63
CA ARG A 235 11.71 -11.06 -1.40
C ARG A 235 12.59 -12.26 -1.08
N GLY A 236 13.80 -12.01 -0.58
CA GLY A 236 14.60 -13.01 0.12
C GLY A 236 15.64 -13.75 -0.69
N GLY A 237 16.28 -13.10 -1.66
CA GLY A 237 17.50 -13.61 -2.29
C GLY A 237 17.27 -14.82 -3.19
N ARG A 238 16.01 -15.18 -3.45
CA ARG A 238 15.66 -15.89 -4.67
C ARG A 238 16.00 -14.89 -5.77
N GLN A 239 16.89 -15.25 -6.69
CA GLN A 239 17.17 -14.49 -7.91
C GLN A 239 15.87 -14.42 -8.73
N GLY A 240 14.88 -13.67 -8.25
CA GLY A 240 13.64 -13.42 -8.95
C GLY A 240 14.00 -12.63 -10.20
N GLY A 241 13.22 -12.87 -11.25
CA GLY A 241 13.60 -12.46 -12.58
C GLY A 241 13.92 -10.98 -12.64
N ARG A 242 15.04 -10.66 -13.27
CA ARG A 242 15.31 -9.30 -13.69
C ARG A 242 14.34 -8.96 -14.82
N PRO A 243 14.02 -7.68 -15.01
CA PRO A 243 13.41 -7.21 -16.24
C PRO A 243 14.21 -7.72 -17.45
N PRO A 244 13.54 -7.95 -18.58
CA PRO A 244 14.20 -8.25 -19.85
C PRO A 244 15.27 -7.21 -20.22
N GLU A 245 16.14 -7.56 -21.16
CA GLU A 245 17.21 -6.65 -21.60
C GLU A 245 16.63 -5.34 -22.14
N GLY A 246 17.27 -4.20 -21.83
CA GLY A 246 16.83 -2.87 -22.27
C GLY A 246 15.97 -2.09 -21.27
N TRP A 247 15.45 -2.75 -20.23
CA TRP A 247 14.69 -2.07 -19.17
C TRP A 247 15.58 -1.30 -18.21
N ARG A 248 15.17 -0.07 -17.86
CA ARG A 248 15.80 0.73 -16.79
C ARG A 248 15.16 0.37 -15.46
N PHE A 249 15.92 -0.29 -14.58
CA PHE A 249 15.42 -0.72 -13.28
C PHE A 249 16.40 -0.53 -12.13
N THR A 250 15.87 -0.49 -10.91
CA THR A 250 16.62 -0.53 -9.65
C THR A 250 16.15 -1.72 -8.82
N LEU A 251 17.10 -2.45 -8.23
CA LEU A 251 16.80 -3.50 -7.26
C LEU A 251 16.76 -2.87 -5.87
N THR A 252 15.69 -3.13 -5.12
CA THR A 252 15.55 -2.69 -3.74
C THR A 252 15.38 -3.89 -2.84
N ASP A 253 16.22 -3.99 -1.82
CA ASP A 253 16.10 -5.00 -0.77
C ASP A 253 15.01 -4.56 0.21
N VAL A 254 14.09 -5.46 0.52
CA VAL A 254 12.98 -5.21 1.44
C VAL A 254 12.91 -6.38 2.41
N PRO A 255 12.64 -6.15 3.71
CA PRO A 255 12.46 -7.22 4.67
C PRO A 255 11.46 -8.27 4.18
N VAL A 256 11.88 -9.53 4.18
CA VAL A 256 11.05 -10.65 3.73
C VAL A 256 9.97 -10.92 4.76
N LEU A 257 8.76 -10.47 4.45
CA LEU A 257 7.56 -10.87 5.17
C LEU A 257 6.88 -11.99 4.38
N GLU A 258 6.97 -13.21 4.91
CA GLU A 258 6.30 -14.41 4.41
C GLU A 258 4.79 -14.33 4.68
N VAL A 259 4.13 -13.43 3.96
CA VAL A 259 2.68 -13.22 3.96
C VAL A 259 2.22 -12.98 2.53
N SER A 260 1.10 -13.60 2.18
CA SER A 260 0.43 -13.44 0.89
C SER A 260 -1.08 -13.34 1.08
N SER A 261 -1.77 -12.64 0.19
CA SER A 261 -3.23 -12.56 0.21
C SER A 261 -3.88 -13.94 0.07
N SER A 262 -3.28 -14.86 -0.71
CA SER A 262 -3.80 -16.23 -0.85
C SER A 262 -3.72 -17.03 0.46
N ASP A 263 -2.63 -16.92 1.23
CA ASP A 263 -2.54 -17.51 2.57
C ASP A 263 -3.58 -16.90 3.51
N LEU A 264 -3.77 -15.58 3.47
CA LEU A 264 -4.76 -14.90 4.31
C LEU A 264 -6.18 -15.35 4.02
N ARG A 265 -6.58 -15.47 2.74
CA ARG A 265 -7.91 -15.99 2.38
C ARG A 265 -8.10 -17.42 2.89
N ARG A 266 -7.09 -18.30 2.72
CA ARG A 266 -7.12 -19.65 3.27
C ARG A 266 -7.31 -19.65 4.79
N ARG A 267 -6.53 -18.85 5.51
CA ARG A 267 -6.62 -18.74 6.98
C ARG A 267 -8.02 -18.33 7.44
N VAL A 268 -8.63 -17.35 6.77
CA VAL A 268 -9.99 -16.91 7.12
C VAL A 268 -11.02 -18.03 6.92
N ALA A 269 -10.93 -18.77 5.81
CA ALA A 269 -11.80 -19.93 5.55
C ALA A 269 -11.62 -21.05 6.58
N GLU A 270 -10.40 -21.22 7.12
CA GLU A 270 -10.07 -22.20 8.16
C GLU A 270 -10.36 -21.69 9.59
N GLY A 271 -10.87 -20.46 9.76
CA GLY A 271 -11.06 -19.84 11.07
C GLY A 271 -9.76 -19.52 11.81
N ALA A 272 -8.63 -19.50 11.11
CA ALA A 272 -7.33 -19.17 11.66
C ALA A 272 -7.14 -17.64 11.79
N PRO A 273 -6.35 -17.17 12.77
CA PRO A 273 -6.18 -15.74 13.01
C PRO A 273 -5.36 -15.05 11.91
N ILE A 274 -5.82 -13.85 11.54
CA ILE A 274 -5.14 -12.94 10.59
C ILE A 274 -4.69 -11.60 11.20
N ARG A 275 -5.15 -11.25 12.41
CA ARG A 275 -4.72 -10.02 13.10
C ARG A 275 -3.20 -10.07 13.33
N GLY A 276 -2.51 -8.99 12.99
CA GLY A 276 -1.04 -8.92 12.99
C GLY A 276 -0.39 -9.27 11.65
N LEU A 277 -1.12 -9.91 10.73
CA LEU A 277 -0.72 -10.08 9.32
C LEU A 277 -1.35 -9.04 8.40
N VAL A 278 -2.42 -8.41 8.88
CA VAL A 278 -3.09 -7.25 8.28
C VAL A 278 -3.28 -6.16 9.36
N ALA A 279 -3.57 -4.93 8.93
CA ALA A 279 -3.98 -3.87 9.85
C ALA A 279 -5.27 -4.27 10.59
N ALA A 280 -5.46 -3.79 11.81
CA ALA A 280 -6.63 -4.14 12.63
C ALA A 280 -7.94 -3.82 11.91
N ASP A 281 -8.04 -2.62 11.34
CA ASP A 281 -9.21 -2.15 10.60
C ASP A 281 -9.47 -2.96 9.32
N VAL A 282 -8.43 -3.54 8.71
CA VAL A 282 -8.58 -4.47 7.58
C VAL A 282 -9.20 -5.79 8.04
N ALA A 283 -8.77 -6.32 9.19
CA ALA A 283 -9.39 -7.51 9.76
C ALA A 283 -10.87 -7.25 10.12
N ASP A 284 -11.18 -6.08 10.68
CA ASP A 284 -12.55 -5.69 11.00
C ASP A 284 -13.42 -5.59 9.74
N LEU A 285 -12.89 -5.05 8.64
CA LEU A 285 -13.59 -5.00 7.34
C LEU A 285 -13.83 -6.38 6.74
N ILE A 286 -12.85 -7.30 6.85
CA ILE A 286 -12.98 -8.69 6.40
C ILE A 286 -14.11 -9.38 7.19
N ASP A 287 -14.14 -9.19 8.51
CA ASP A 287 -15.16 -9.78 9.36
C ASP A 287 -16.56 -9.19 9.07
N SER A 288 -16.67 -7.87 8.94
CA SER A 288 -17.97 -7.20 8.76
C SER A 288 -18.64 -7.47 7.41
N HIS A 289 -17.84 -7.76 6.38
CA HIS A 289 -18.33 -8.09 5.04
C HIS A 289 -18.37 -9.60 4.79
N GLU A 290 -18.09 -10.42 5.81
CA GLU A 290 -18.07 -11.88 5.72
C GLU A 290 -17.18 -12.41 4.58
N LEU A 291 -16.04 -11.75 4.34
CA LEU A 291 -15.16 -12.09 3.22
C LEU A 291 -14.41 -13.41 3.49
N TYR A 292 -14.14 -14.15 2.41
CA TYR A 292 -13.23 -15.31 2.39
C TYR A 292 -13.62 -16.47 3.32
N ARG A 293 -14.91 -16.62 3.65
CA ARG A 293 -15.40 -17.70 4.54
C ARG A 293 -15.44 -19.08 3.89
N GLU A 294 -15.37 -19.14 2.56
CA GLU A 294 -15.33 -20.38 1.79
C GLU A 294 -14.07 -20.41 0.92
N LEU A 295 -13.47 -21.60 0.77
CA LEU A 295 -12.34 -21.81 -0.14
C LEU A 295 -12.89 -21.83 -1.58
N SER A 296 -12.68 -20.75 -2.32
CA SER A 296 -12.83 -20.71 -3.79
C SER A 296 -11.55 -21.14 -4.47
#